data_AF-A0A661W9M0-F1
#
_entry.id   AF-A0A661W9M0-F1
#
_cell.length_a   1.000
_cell.length_b   1.000
_cell.length_c   1.000
_cell.angle_alpha   90.00
_cell.angle_beta   90.00
_cell.angle_gamma   90.00
#
_symmetry.space_group_name_H-M   'P 1'
#
loop_
_entity.id
_entity.type
_entity.pdbx_description
1 polymer ?
#
loop_
_entity_poly.entity_id
_entity_poly.type
_entity_poly.pdbx_seq_one_letter_code
_entity_poly.pdbx_strand_id
1 'polypeptide(L)'
;MLDVSVLMDKLEQMSSDEELWIDVRSKSEQEALKVRIWRFLKKWKRQGEIVISLRKDEEGRPCVVLRKCDYGVSLRRADGSKEPIDMRMEMLRKQMQADSLSADEIEAILAEGKK
;
A
#
# COMPACT_ATOMS: atom_id res chain seq x y z
N MET A 1 1.02 18.43 16.10
CA MET A 1 1.50 17.66 14.93
C MET A 1 0.86 16.30 15.00
N LEU A 2 0.13 15.86 13.97
CA LEU A 2 -0.61 14.61 13.99
C LEU A 2 0.37 13.42 14.02
N ASP A 3 0.24 12.50 14.99
CA ASP A 3 1.17 11.37 15.14
C ASP A 3 0.75 10.19 14.26
N VAL A 4 1.71 9.66 13.49
CA VAL A 4 1.44 8.59 12.53
C VAL A 4 1.26 7.25 13.25
N SER A 5 1.92 7.03 14.39
CA SER A 5 1.73 5.81 15.19
C SER A 5 0.28 5.64 15.61
N VAL A 6 -0.31 6.69 16.20
CA VAL A 6 -1.71 6.73 16.64
C VAL A 6 -2.69 6.50 15.48
N LEU A 7 -2.37 7.00 14.28
CA LEU A 7 -3.16 6.71 13.08
C LEU A 7 -3.12 5.23 12.70
N MET A 8 -1.94 4.60 12.78
CA MET A 8 -1.80 3.18 12.46
C MET A 8 -2.51 2.31 13.49
N ASP A 9 -2.41 2.64 14.78
CA ASP A 9 -3.10 1.90 15.85
C ASP A 9 -4.62 1.95 15.67
N LYS A 10 -5.16 3.13 15.33
CA LYS A 10 -6.59 3.26 14.98
C LYS A 10 -6.94 2.43 13.76
N LEU A 11 -6.11 2.49 12.72
CA LEU A 11 -6.35 1.75 11.49
C LEU A 11 -6.30 0.24 11.73
N GLU A 12 -5.47 -0.27 12.64
CA GLU A 12 -5.44 -1.69 13.02
C GLU A 12 -6.73 -2.17 13.69
N GLN A 13 -7.36 -1.31 14.48
CA GLN A 13 -8.61 -1.61 15.18
C GLN A 13 -9.84 -1.57 14.25
N MET A 14 -9.73 -0.91 13.09
CA MET A 14 -10.79 -0.83 12.09
C MET A 14 -10.93 -2.13 11.30
N SER A 15 -12.12 -2.38 10.78
CA SER A 15 -12.35 -3.47 9.83
C SER A 15 -11.68 -3.19 8.48
N SER A 16 -11.54 -4.22 7.64
CA SER A 16 -10.82 -4.12 6.37
C SER A 16 -11.50 -3.19 5.36
N ASP A 17 -12.82 -3.13 5.40
CA ASP A 17 -13.65 -2.32 4.50
C ASP A 17 -13.80 -0.86 4.94
N GLU A 18 -13.33 -0.51 6.15
CA GLU A 18 -13.48 0.83 6.71
C GLU A 18 -12.36 1.79 6.27
N GLU A 19 -12.74 3.03 5.97
CA GLU A 19 -11.84 4.10 5.61
C GLU A 19 -11.63 5.08 6.79
N LEU A 20 -10.37 5.37 7.10
CA LEU A 20 -10.00 6.42 8.05
C LEU A 20 -9.74 7.73 7.29
N TRP A 21 -10.63 8.70 7.47
CA TRP A 21 -10.53 10.03 6.86
C TRP A 21 -9.80 10.99 7.79
N ILE A 22 -8.78 11.67 7.24
CA ILE A 22 -7.96 12.64 7.98
C ILE A 22 -8.02 13.98 7.24
N ASP A 23 -8.76 14.92 7.82
CA ASP A 23 -8.85 16.27 7.29
C ASP A 23 -7.52 17.00 7.47
N VAL A 24 -7.09 17.68 6.40
CA VAL A 24 -5.90 18.52 6.41
C VAL A 24 -6.24 19.91 5.88
N ARG A 25 -5.41 20.91 6.21
CA ARG A 25 -5.74 22.32 5.92
C ARG A 25 -5.39 22.72 4.49
N SER A 26 -4.54 21.94 3.83
CA SER A 26 -4.07 22.27 2.49
C SER A 26 -3.61 21.03 1.72
N LYS A 27 -3.51 21.18 0.39
CA LYS A 27 -2.92 20.16 -0.49
C LYS A 27 -1.46 19.86 -0.13
N SER A 28 -0.71 20.87 0.29
CA SER A 28 0.69 20.69 0.73
C SER A 28 0.78 19.84 1.99
N GLU A 29 -0.13 20.05 2.96
CA GLU A 29 -0.23 19.20 4.14
C GLU A 29 -0.63 17.76 3.80
N GLN A 30 -1.53 17.59 2.81
CA GLN A 30 -1.96 16.29 2.31
C GLN A 30 -0.78 15.46 1.78
N GLU A 31 0.06 16.06 0.92
CA GLU A 31 1.27 15.43 0.39
C GLU A 31 2.31 15.16 1.48
N ALA A 32 2.51 16.12 2.40
CA ALA A 32 3.44 15.95 3.50
C ALA A 32 3.01 14.79 4.43
N LEU A 33 1.72 14.67 4.72
CA LEU A 33 1.16 13.59 5.53
C LEU A 33 1.31 12.24 4.82
N LYS A 34 1.00 12.15 3.52
CA LYS A 34 1.24 10.95 2.69
C LYS A 34 2.69 10.48 2.79
N VAL A 35 3.65 11.39 2.60
CA VAL A 35 5.09 11.05 2.66
C VAL A 35 5.48 10.55 4.05
N ARG A 36 4.95 11.18 5.12
CA ARG A 36 5.21 10.74 6.49
C ARG A 36 4.67 9.34 6.77
N ILE A 37 3.43 9.06 6.35
CA ILE A 37 2.80 7.74 6.50
C ILE A 37 3.56 6.69 5.70
N TRP A 38 3.91 6.99 4.44
CA TRP A 38 4.70 6.08 3.61
C TRP A 38 6.08 5.77 4.21
N ARG A 39 6.79 6.77 4.75
CA ARG A 39 8.07 6.57 5.44
C ARG A 39 7.91 5.69 6.67
N PHE A 40 6.82 5.85 7.42
CA PHE A 40 6.50 4.99 8.55
C PHE A 40 6.30 3.54 8.08
N LEU A 41 5.39 3.30 7.13
CA LEU A 41 5.13 1.95 6.60
C LEU A 41 6.38 1.28 6.04
N LYS A 42 7.27 2.05 5.38
CA LYS A 42 8.58 1.59 4.91
C LYS A 42 9.47 1.12 6.06
N LYS A 43 9.57 1.91 7.13
CA LYS A 43 10.39 1.57 8.31
C LYS A 43 9.96 0.26 8.95
N TRP A 44 8.65 -0.03 8.96
CA TRP A 44 8.08 -1.21 9.60
C TRP A 44 7.87 -2.40 8.65
N LYS A 45 8.31 -2.32 7.39
CA LYS A 45 8.10 -3.34 6.34
C LYS A 45 6.64 -3.72 6.09
N ARG A 46 5.70 -2.80 6.35
CA ARG A 46 4.24 -2.97 6.15
C ARG A 46 3.76 -2.33 4.86
N GLN A 47 4.66 -2.24 3.88
CA GLN A 47 4.35 -1.66 2.57
C GLN A 47 3.38 -2.59 1.86
N GLY A 48 2.22 -2.08 1.45
CA GLY A 48 1.19 -2.88 0.79
C GLY A 48 0.06 -3.35 1.70
N GLU A 49 0.16 -3.16 3.02
CA GLU A 49 -0.95 -3.45 3.94
C GLU A 49 -1.95 -2.30 4.04
N ILE A 50 -1.54 -1.07 3.69
CA ILE A 50 -2.37 0.12 3.80
C ILE A 50 -2.38 0.87 2.47
N VAL A 51 -3.58 1.21 2.01
CA VAL A 51 -3.80 2.11 0.88
C VAL A 51 -3.86 3.54 1.39
N ILE A 52 -3.10 4.44 0.76
CA ILE A 52 -3.11 5.88 1.05
C ILE A 52 -3.73 6.60 -0.15
N SER A 53 -4.90 7.19 0.04
CA SER A 53 -5.60 7.98 -0.99
C SER A 53 -5.61 9.46 -0.63
N LEU A 54 -5.39 10.32 -1.63
CA LEU A 54 -5.56 11.77 -1.48
C LEU A 54 -6.92 12.13 -2.08
N ARG A 55 -7.87 12.52 -1.23
CA ARG A 55 -9.24 12.86 -1.65
C ARG A 55 -9.61 14.27 -1.20
N LYS A 56 -10.78 14.73 -1.64
CA LYS A 56 -11.46 15.88 -1.05
C LYS A 56 -12.74 15.39 -0.39
N ASP A 57 -13.13 16.00 0.72
CA ASP A 57 -14.45 15.76 1.31
C ASP A 57 -15.56 16.43 0.48
N GLU A 58 -16.80 16.31 0.96
CA GLU A 58 -17.99 16.89 0.33
C GLU A 58 -17.94 18.42 0.24
N GLU A 59 -17.18 19.08 1.13
CA GLU A 59 -16.97 20.53 1.14
C GLU A 59 -15.76 20.95 0.28
N GLY A 60 -15.07 20.00 -0.36
CA GLY A 60 -13.90 20.25 -1.20
C GLY A 60 -12.59 20.43 -0.42
N ARG A 61 -12.59 20.20 0.90
CA ARG A 61 -11.41 20.26 1.77
C ARG A 61 -10.50 19.06 1.51
N PRO A 62 -9.17 19.24 1.51
CA PRO A 62 -8.24 18.14 1.24
C PRO A 62 -8.20 17.16 2.42
N CYS A 63 -8.27 15.86 2.12
CA CYS A 63 -8.27 14.78 3.12
C CYS A 63 -7.28 13.67 2.71
N VAL A 64 -6.57 13.09 3.68
CA VAL A 64 -5.85 11.83 3.48
C VAL A 64 -6.74 10.70 3.97
N VAL A 65 -7.02 9.74 3.10
CA VAL A 65 -7.84 8.57 3.42
C VAL A 65 -6.95 7.34 3.49
N LEU A 66 -7.00 6.65 4.62
CA LEU A 66 -6.28 5.41 4.87
C LEU A 66 -7.24 4.25 4.94
N ARG A 67 -6.89 3.13 4.32
CA ARG A 67 -7.70 1.90 4.35
C ARG A 67 -6.77 0.70 4.44
N LYS A 68 -7.19 -0.35 5.12
CA LYS A 68 -6.49 -1.63 5.02
C LYS A 68 -6.55 -2.12 3.57
N CYS A 69 -5.46 -2.73 3.13
CA CYS A 69 -5.34 -3.33 1.82
C CYS A 69 -5.71 -4.81 1.97
N ASP A 70 -6.96 -5.09 1.65
CA ASP A 70 -7.61 -6.39 1.61
C ASP A 70 -7.81 -6.91 0.18
N TYR A 71 -7.89 -5.99 -0.81
CA TYR A 71 -7.92 -6.37 -2.21
C TYR A 71 -6.56 -6.95 -2.61
N GLY A 72 -6.55 -8.21 -3.02
CA GLY A 72 -5.45 -8.77 -3.81
C GLY A 72 -5.12 -7.79 -4.93
N VAL A 73 -3.92 -7.23 -4.89
CA VAL A 73 -3.50 -6.20 -5.86
C VAL A 73 -3.59 -6.82 -7.23
N SER A 74 -4.34 -6.24 -8.18
CA SER A 74 -4.49 -6.87 -9.49
C SER A 74 -3.64 -6.16 -10.55
N LEU A 75 -2.85 -6.90 -11.33
CA LEU A 75 -2.18 -6.37 -12.51
C LEU A 75 -3.23 -6.17 -13.59
N ARG A 76 -3.31 -4.96 -14.15
CA ARG A 76 -4.13 -4.72 -15.34
C ARG A 76 -3.26 -4.92 -16.57
N ARG A 77 -3.51 -5.98 -17.33
CA ARG A 77 -2.81 -6.27 -18.58
C ARG A 77 -3.31 -5.32 -19.69
N ALA A 78 -2.54 -5.23 -20.78
CA ALA A 78 -2.83 -4.32 -21.91
C ALA A 78 -4.17 -4.65 -22.62
N ASP A 79 -4.63 -5.89 -22.53
CA ASP A 79 -5.94 -6.36 -23.01
C ASP A 79 -7.12 -5.98 -22.09
N GLY A 80 -6.84 -5.30 -20.98
CA GLY A 80 -7.83 -4.89 -19.99
C GLY A 80 -8.17 -5.94 -18.92
N SER A 81 -7.60 -7.16 -19.01
CA SER A 81 -7.79 -8.20 -18.01
C SER A 81 -7.11 -7.84 -16.68
N LYS A 82 -7.67 -8.32 -15.58
CA LYS A 82 -7.16 -8.13 -14.21
C LYS A 82 -6.65 -9.46 -13.68
N GLU A 83 -5.39 -9.52 -13.29
CA GLU A 83 -4.76 -10.70 -12.70
C GLU A 83 -4.41 -10.44 -11.24
N PRO A 84 -4.93 -11.22 -10.27
CA PRO A 84 -4.59 -11.02 -8.87
C PRO A 84 -3.10 -11.31 -8.64
N ILE A 85 -2.43 -10.35 -8.01
CA ILE A 85 -1.04 -10.37 -7.60
C ILE A 85 -1.02 -10.52 -6.09
N ASP A 86 -0.27 -11.51 -5.63
CA ASP A 86 0.19 -11.55 -4.26
C ASP A 86 1.33 -10.54 -4.08
N MET A 87 1.05 -9.45 -3.37
CA MET A 87 2.02 -8.37 -3.11
C MET A 87 3.29 -8.86 -2.40
N ARG A 88 3.20 -9.91 -1.59
CA ARG A 88 4.36 -10.50 -0.92
C ARG A 88 5.26 -11.19 -1.94
N MET A 89 4.67 -11.95 -2.85
CA MET A 89 5.39 -12.61 -3.95
C MET A 89 5.99 -11.60 -4.93
N GLU A 90 5.27 -10.52 -5.23
CA GLU A 90 5.76 -9.46 -6.13
C GLU A 90 6.93 -8.67 -5.52
N MET A 91 6.87 -8.37 -4.21
CA MET A 91 8.01 -7.77 -3.50
C MET A 91 9.21 -8.72 -3.44
N LEU A 92 8.99 -10.02 -3.22
CA LEU A 92 10.04 -11.03 -3.24
C LEU A 92 10.68 -11.15 -4.62
N ARG A 93 9.87 -11.17 -5.69
CA ARG A 93 10.32 -11.17 -7.08
C ARG A 93 11.20 -9.96 -7.39
N LYS A 94 10.79 -8.76 -6.97
CA LYS A 94 11.59 -7.54 -7.16
C LYS A 94 12.92 -7.57 -6.39
N GLN A 95 12.93 -8.16 -5.20
CA GLN A 95 14.14 -8.36 -4.43
C GLN A 95 15.10 -9.30 -5.18
N MET A 96 14.61 -10.44 -5.66
CA MET A 96 15.43 -11.40 -6.42
C MET A 96 15.94 -10.81 -7.76
N GLN A 97 15.13 -10.00 -8.45
CA GLN A 97 15.59 -9.26 -9.63
C GLN A 97 16.71 -8.27 -9.30
N ALA A 98 16.63 -7.58 -8.15
CA ALA A 98 17.70 -6.70 -7.68
C ALA A 98 18.97 -7.49 -7.31
N ASP A 99 18.80 -8.73 -6.86
CA ASP A 99 19.88 -9.67 -6.58
C ASP A 99 20.43 -10.35 -7.86
N SER A 100 20.04 -9.84 -9.05
CA SER A 100 20.51 -10.27 -10.38
C SER A 100 20.12 -11.70 -10.78
N LEU A 101 19.05 -12.25 -10.19
CA LEU A 101 18.46 -13.49 -10.69
C LEU A 101 17.73 -13.25 -12.00
N SER A 102 17.82 -14.23 -12.92
CA SER A 102 17.03 -14.25 -14.13
C SER A 102 15.54 -14.51 -13.84
N ALA A 103 14.67 -14.13 -14.77
CA ALA A 103 13.23 -14.36 -14.63
C ALA A 103 12.90 -15.86 -14.43
N ASP A 104 13.63 -16.74 -15.12
CA ASP A 104 13.44 -18.20 -15.04
C ASP A 104 13.83 -18.75 -13.66
N GLU A 105 14.94 -18.27 -13.07
CA GLU A 105 15.36 -18.64 -11.71
C GLU A 105 14.35 -18.20 -10.66
N ILE A 106 13.78 -17.01 -10.84
CA ILE A 106 12.77 -16.47 -9.92
C ILE A 106 11.49 -17.30 -9.98
N GLU A 107 10.99 -17.64 -11.17
CA GLU A 107 9.80 -18.48 -11.30
C GLU A 107 10.00 -19.87 -10.69
N ALA A 108 11.20 -20.46 -10.84
CA ALA A 108 11.53 -21.74 -10.21
C ALA A 108 11.45 -21.67 -8.67
N ILE A 109 12.06 -20.65 -8.06
CA ILE A 109 12.06 -20.46 -6.59
C ILE A 109 10.63 -20.20 -6.07
N LEU A 110 9.87 -19.36 -6.78
CA LEU A 110 8.49 -19.03 -6.39
C LEU A 110 7.53 -20.22 -6.56
N ALA A 111 7.79 -21.13 -7.49
CA ALA A 111 7.04 -22.36 -7.68
C ALA A 111 7.34 -23.41 -6.60
N GLU A 112 8.59 -23.52 -6.15
CA GLU A 112 8.99 -24.44 -5.07
C GLU A 112 8.41 -24.04 -3.70
N GLY A 113 8.26 -22.74 -3.42
CA GLY A 113 7.69 -22.22 -2.18
C GLY A 113 6.17 -22.42 -2.00
N LYS A 114 5.47 -22.98 -2.99
CA LYS A 114 4.02 -23.27 -2.96
C LYS A 114 3.67 -24.70 -2.53
N LYS A 115 4.64 -25.53 -2.17
CA LYS A 115 4.42 -26.89 -1.64
C LYS A 115 4.25 -26.92 -0.12
#